data_AF-A0AA43FIM0-F1
#
_entry.id   AF-A0AA43FIM0-F1
#
_cell.length_a   1.000
_cell.length_b   1.000
_cell.length_c   1.000
_cell.angle_alpha   90.00
_cell.angle_beta   90.00
_cell.angle_gamma   90.00
#
_symmetry.space_group_name_H-M   'P 1'
#
loop_
_entity.id
_entity.type
_entity.pdbx_description
1 polymer ?
#
loop_
_entity_poly.entity_id
_entity_poly.type
_entity_poly.pdbx_seq_one_letter_code
_entity_poly.pdbx_strand_id
1 'polypeptide(L)'
;MMISNRFHKTLVILAFLLAASCSPNSRESFDDSCANDLECMGWYVTDYCDDQQDITYSFFDDGDPQNTWGPYTTKGLNEYSTGTLKCQRDQRICIGAQAGEKVWGVGMEGNRDCERCCGKCNGMSYMFDLRCK
;
A
#
# COMPACT_ATOMS: atom_id res chain seq x y z
N MET A 1 12.98 63.70 -38.41
CA MET A 1 12.81 64.08 -36.98
C MET A 1 11.71 63.16 -36.44
N MET A 2 12.10 62.08 -35.74
CA MET A 2 11.82 61.88 -34.29
C MET A 2 10.32 61.62 -34.01
N ILE A 3 9.84 60.58 -33.33
CA ILE A 3 10.40 59.58 -32.41
C ILE A 3 9.41 58.39 -32.39
N SER A 4 9.97 57.18 -32.37
CA SER A 4 9.32 55.90 -32.04
C SER A 4 8.84 55.89 -30.58
N ASN A 5 7.62 55.43 -30.30
CA ASN A 5 7.23 55.03 -28.95
C ASN A 5 6.55 53.65 -28.95
N ARG A 6 7.35 52.64 -28.56
CA ARG A 6 6.90 51.32 -28.12
C ARG A 6 6.40 51.45 -26.68
N PHE A 7 5.23 50.90 -26.38
CA PHE A 7 4.92 50.45 -25.01
C PHE A 7 4.28 49.07 -25.09
N HIS A 8 5.12 48.04 -24.92
CA HIS A 8 4.70 46.70 -24.56
C HIS A 8 4.05 46.76 -23.18
N LYS A 9 2.78 46.38 -23.09
CA LYS A 9 2.12 46.11 -21.80
C LYS A 9 2.49 44.69 -21.39
N THR A 10 3.51 44.59 -20.54
CA THR A 10 3.88 43.35 -19.86
C THR A 10 2.78 42.93 -18.91
N LEU A 11 2.14 41.80 -19.20
CA LEU A 11 1.17 41.14 -18.36
C LEU A 11 1.93 40.44 -17.22
N VAL A 12 1.95 41.05 -16.04
CA VAL A 12 2.51 40.42 -14.83
C VAL A 12 1.38 39.63 -14.16
N ILE A 13 1.31 38.34 -14.45
CA ILE A 13 0.44 37.41 -13.71
C ILE A 13 1.16 37.10 -12.40
N LEU A 14 0.69 37.70 -11.30
CA LEU A 14 1.08 37.34 -9.94
C LEU A 14 0.57 35.91 -9.67
N ALA A 15 1.47 34.93 -9.79
CA ALA A 15 1.22 33.59 -9.27
C ALA A 15 1.33 33.65 -7.73
N PHE A 16 0.19 33.47 -7.05
CA PHE A 16 0.13 33.18 -5.63
C PHE A 16 0.79 31.82 -5.37
N LEU A 17 2.09 31.83 -5.06
CA LEU A 17 2.78 30.71 -4.43
C LEU A 17 2.44 30.72 -2.94
N LEU A 18 1.35 30.03 -2.57
CA LEU A 18 1.17 29.54 -1.21
C LEU A 18 2.21 28.44 -0.97
N ALA A 19 3.41 28.85 -0.59
CA ALA A 19 4.38 27.95 0.03
C ALA A 19 3.82 27.58 1.41
N ALA A 20 3.27 26.37 1.53
CA ALA A 20 3.04 25.75 2.82
C ALA A 20 4.40 25.59 3.50
N SER A 21 4.71 26.48 4.44
CA SER A 21 5.88 26.38 5.29
C SER A 21 5.64 25.28 6.32
N CYS A 22 6.04 24.04 6.03
CA CYS A 22 6.20 23.02 7.06
C CYS A 22 7.38 23.42 7.95
N SER A 23 7.06 23.87 9.16
CA SER A 23 8.01 24.26 10.20
C SER A 23 8.74 23.03 10.76
N PRO A 24 10.07 22.91 10.66
CA PRO A 24 10.80 21.78 11.20
C PRO A 24 11.17 22.10 12.66
N ASN A 25 10.23 21.90 13.58
CA ASN A 25 10.53 21.97 15.02
C ASN A 25 9.53 21.15 15.84
N SER A 26 9.76 19.85 15.95
CA SER A 26 9.64 19.14 17.22
C SER A 26 10.33 17.78 17.13
N ARG A 27 11.24 17.59 18.08
CA ARG A 27 11.93 16.35 18.39
C ARG A 27 10.95 15.37 19.08
N GLU A 28 11.09 14.09 18.73
CA GLU A 28 10.55 12.91 19.41
C GLU A 28 9.01 12.69 19.29
N SER A 29 8.56 12.17 18.14
CA SER A 29 7.36 11.32 18.10
C SER A 29 7.66 10.06 17.27
N PHE A 30 7.33 8.92 17.86
CA PHE A 30 7.60 7.58 17.36
C PHE A 30 6.72 7.29 16.12
N ASP A 31 7.36 6.95 15.00
CA ASP A 31 6.82 6.18 13.85
C ASP A 31 5.47 6.62 13.25
N ASP A 32 5.34 7.89 12.87
CA ASP A 32 4.13 8.38 12.20
C ASP A 32 4.34 8.73 10.72
N SER A 33 3.33 8.32 9.95
CA SER A 33 3.01 8.67 8.57
C SER A 33 3.88 8.07 7.45
N CYS A 34 3.19 7.38 6.55
CA CYS A 34 3.62 7.26 5.16
C CYS A 34 3.85 8.67 4.59
N ALA A 35 5.11 9.11 4.57
CA ALA A 35 5.50 10.43 4.09
C ALA A 35 6.20 10.32 2.73
N ASN A 36 5.74 11.14 1.79
CA ASN A 36 6.28 11.36 0.43
C ASN A 36 6.25 10.15 -0.51
N ASP A 37 5.35 10.20 -1.50
CA ASP A 37 5.08 9.25 -2.60
C ASP A 37 4.78 7.78 -2.24
N LEU A 38 5.00 7.40 -0.98
CA LEU A 38 4.57 6.16 -0.39
C LEU A 38 3.20 6.33 0.27
N GLU A 39 2.31 5.39 -0.01
CA GLU A 39 1.02 5.23 0.64
C GLU A 39 1.09 4.08 1.64
N CYS A 40 0.25 4.15 2.66
CA CYS A 40 0.05 3.05 3.60
C CYS A 40 -1.16 2.25 3.11
N MET A 41 -1.10 0.93 3.15
CA MET A 41 -2.28 0.09 2.98
C MET A 41 -2.43 -0.86 4.16
N GLY A 42 -3.65 -0.99 4.66
CA GLY A 42 -3.98 -1.90 5.75
C GLY A 42 -4.42 -3.27 5.22
N TRP A 43 -4.11 -4.32 5.97
CA TRP A 43 -4.59 -5.67 5.72
C TRP A 43 -5.17 -6.28 7.00
N TYR A 44 -6.34 -6.87 6.87
CA TYR A 44 -7.00 -7.71 7.86
C TYR A 44 -7.11 -9.11 7.28
N VAL A 45 -6.34 -10.04 7.82
CA VAL A 45 -6.31 -11.44 7.38
C VAL A 45 -6.94 -12.30 8.48
N THR A 46 -7.97 -13.06 8.13
CA THR A 46 -8.69 -13.90 9.08
C THR A 46 -8.62 -15.35 8.65
N ASP A 47 -8.25 -16.20 9.60
CA ASP A 47 -8.34 -17.64 9.44
C ASP A 47 -9.78 -18.11 9.72
N TYR A 48 -10.48 -18.54 8.68
CA TYR A 48 -11.81 -19.14 8.80
C TYR A 48 -11.76 -20.66 8.54
N CYS A 49 -10.56 -21.25 8.49
CA CYS A 49 -10.38 -22.66 8.21
C CYS A 49 -10.10 -23.42 9.51
N ASP A 50 -11.10 -24.12 10.04
CA ASP A 50 -10.94 -24.96 11.23
C ASP A 50 -10.34 -26.33 10.86
N ASP A 51 -9.03 -26.33 10.56
CA ASP A 51 -8.28 -27.55 10.23
C ASP A 51 -7.09 -27.80 11.15
N GLN A 52 -7.01 -27.06 12.27
CA GLN A 52 -5.93 -27.09 13.27
C GLN A 52 -4.54 -26.78 12.70
N GLN A 53 -4.44 -26.19 11.50
CA GLN A 53 -3.18 -25.75 10.93
C GLN A 53 -3.12 -24.23 10.92
N ASP A 54 -1.98 -23.68 11.34
CA ASP A 54 -1.71 -22.27 11.16
C ASP A 54 -1.47 -21.97 9.67
N ILE A 55 -2.13 -20.93 9.16
CA ILE A 55 -1.95 -20.51 7.76
C ILE A 55 -0.81 -19.52 7.68
N THR A 56 0.18 -19.83 6.82
CA THR A 56 1.24 -18.90 6.47
C THR A 56 0.79 -18.02 5.31
N TYR A 57 1.07 -16.73 5.36
CA TYR A 57 0.74 -15.79 4.28
C TYR A 57 1.85 -14.76 4.05
N SER A 58 1.90 -14.25 2.81
CA SER A 58 2.80 -13.17 2.38
C SER A 58 2.04 -12.23 1.45
N PHE A 59 2.58 -11.02 1.29
CA PHE A 59 2.14 -10.05 0.30
C PHE A 59 3.19 -9.90 -0.80
N PHE A 60 2.74 -9.76 -2.03
CA PHE A 60 3.56 -9.72 -3.23
C PHE A 60 3.21 -8.47 -4.04
N ASP A 61 4.23 -7.77 -4.50
CA ASP A 61 4.05 -6.75 -5.52
C ASP A 61 3.84 -7.41 -6.90
N ASP A 62 2.69 -7.12 -7.52
CA ASP A 62 2.33 -7.64 -8.86
C ASP A 62 3.28 -7.13 -9.96
N GLY A 63 3.93 -5.98 -9.74
CA GLY A 63 4.90 -5.40 -10.67
C GLY A 63 6.35 -5.85 -10.47
N ASP A 64 6.70 -6.35 -9.28
CA ASP A 64 8.04 -6.81 -8.92
C ASP A 64 7.97 -7.98 -7.91
N PRO A 65 8.03 -9.24 -8.38
CA PRO A 65 7.95 -10.41 -7.51
C PRO A 65 9.08 -10.52 -6.47
N GLN A 66 10.16 -9.74 -6.60
CA GLN A 66 11.23 -9.71 -5.59
C GLN A 66 10.85 -8.86 -4.37
N ASN A 67 9.84 -8.00 -4.51
CA ASN A 67 9.34 -7.14 -3.45
C ASN A 67 8.19 -7.83 -2.70
N THR A 68 8.52 -8.44 -1.57
CA THR A 68 7.60 -9.25 -0.77
C THR A 68 7.58 -8.83 0.69
N TRP A 69 6.42 -8.92 1.33
CA TRP A 69 6.26 -8.72 2.78
C TRP A 69 5.77 -10.01 3.43
N GLY A 70 6.52 -10.52 4.39
CA GLY A 70 6.25 -11.79 5.06
C GLY A 70 7.45 -12.74 5.00
N PRO A 71 7.28 -14.03 5.34
CA PRO A 71 6.01 -14.66 5.70
C PRO A 71 5.48 -14.22 7.07
N TYR A 72 4.17 -14.34 7.25
CA TYR A 72 3.43 -14.16 8.49
C TYR A 72 2.59 -15.39 8.78
N THR A 73 2.15 -15.54 10.02
CA THR A 73 1.28 -16.64 10.46
C THR A 73 -0.04 -16.07 10.99
N THR A 74 -1.16 -16.75 10.75
CA THR A 74 -2.45 -16.38 11.36
C THR A 74 -2.38 -16.50 12.88
N LYS A 75 -3.15 -15.68 13.61
CA LYS A 75 -3.16 -15.70 15.09
C LYS A 75 -3.95 -16.86 15.69
N GLY A 76 -4.78 -17.51 14.88
CA GLY A 76 -5.69 -18.56 15.29
C GLY A 76 -7.05 -18.44 14.60
N LEU A 77 -7.90 -19.44 14.82
CA LEU A 77 -9.22 -19.54 14.19
C LEU A 77 -10.12 -18.36 14.58
N ASN A 78 -10.69 -17.69 13.57
CA ASN A 78 -11.54 -16.51 13.66
C ASN A 78 -10.86 -15.26 14.27
N GLU A 79 -9.53 -15.26 14.40
CA GLU A 79 -8.78 -14.09 14.85
C GLU A 79 -8.22 -13.26 13.68
N TYR A 80 -8.18 -11.94 13.87
CA TYR A 80 -7.61 -11.03 12.87
C TYR A 80 -6.09 -10.87 13.07
N SER A 81 -5.34 -11.27 12.04
CA SER A 81 -4.00 -10.76 11.81
C SER A 81 -4.09 -9.43 11.08
N THR A 82 -3.44 -8.40 11.62
CA THR A 82 -3.46 -7.05 11.07
C THR A 82 -2.06 -6.61 10.69
N GLY A 83 -1.90 -5.98 9.54
CA GLY A 83 -0.63 -5.42 9.10
C GLY A 83 -0.82 -4.15 8.28
N THR A 84 0.18 -3.29 8.30
CA THR A 84 0.24 -2.11 7.43
C THR A 84 1.47 -2.24 6.55
N LEU A 85 1.28 -2.10 5.24
CA LEU A 85 2.35 -2.12 4.25
C LEU A 85 2.60 -0.71 3.73
N LYS A 86 3.88 -0.40 3.48
CA LYS A 86 4.29 0.83 2.79
C LYS A 86 4.56 0.46 1.33
N CYS A 87 3.90 1.15 0.41
CA CYS A 87 3.98 0.87 -1.03
C CYS A 87 3.83 2.16 -1.83
N GLN A 88 4.23 2.14 -3.10
CA GLN A 88 4.03 3.26 -4.01
C GLN A 88 2.55 3.46 -4.30
N ARG A 89 2.12 4.71 -4.50
CA ARG A 89 0.74 5.00 -4.88
C ARG A 89 0.32 4.19 -6.12
N ASP A 90 -0.87 3.61 -6.05
CA ASP A 90 -1.48 2.76 -7.08
C ASP A 90 -0.76 1.43 -7.39
N GLN A 91 0.34 1.14 -6.70
CA GLN A 91 1.00 -0.17 -6.76
C GLN A 91 0.02 -1.26 -6.33
N ARG A 92 0.02 -2.38 -7.05
CA ARG A 92 -0.90 -3.49 -6.81
C ARG A 92 -0.21 -4.55 -5.96
N ILE A 93 -0.75 -4.77 -4.76
CA ILE A 93 -0.23 -5.73 -3.80
C ILE A 93 -1.22 -6.88 -3.66
N CYS A 94 -0.75 -8.10 -3.84
CA CYS A 94 -1.54 -9.32 -3.80
C CYS A 94 -1.19 -10.16 -2.57
N ILE A 95 -2.18 -10.76 -1.92
CA ILE A 95 -1.95 -11.71 -0.82
C ILE A 95 -1.89 -13.14 -1.37
N GLY A 96 -0.93 -13.91 -0.88
CA GLY A 96 -0.83 -15.35 -1.09
C GLY A 96 -0.67 -16.07 0.24
N ALA A 97 -1.30 -17.24 0.39
CA ALA A 97 -1.27 -18.00 1.63
C ALA A 97 -1.30 -19.51 1.40
N GLN A 98 -0.79 -20.28 2.36
CA GLN A 98 -0.74 -21.74 2.31
C GLN A 98 -0.77 -22.39 3.70
N ALA A 99 -1.41 -23.56 3.78
CA ALA A 99 -1.37 -24.49 4.91
C ALA A 99 -1.40 -25.93 4.36
N GLY A 100 -0.28 -26.64 4.49
CA GLY A 100 -0.09 -27.94 3.84
C GLY A 100 -0.31 -27.86 2.32
N GLU A 101 -1.30 -28.59 1.81
CA GLU A 101 -1.68 -28.61 0.40
C GLU A 101 -2.70 -27.52 0.01
N LYS A 102 -3.31 -26.84 0.98
CA LYS A 102 -4.30 -25.79 0.74
C LYS A 102 -3.59 -24.48 0.40
N VAL A 103 -4.09 -23.79 -0.62
CA VAL A 103 -3.51 -22.54 -1.12
C VAL A 103 -4.59 -21.51 -1.38
N TRP A 104 -4.34 -20.27 -0.97
CA TRP A 104 -5.21 -19.12 -1.18
C TRP A 104 -4.48 -17.98 -1.90
N GLY A 105 -5.26 -17.12 -2.53
CA GLY A 105 -4.75 -15.95 -3.23
C GLY A 105 -3.77 -16.32 -4.36
N VAL A 106 -2.65 -15.61 -4.41
CA VAL A 106 -1.56 -15.87 -5.39
C VAL A 106 -0.62 -17.03 -4.97
N GLY A 107 -0.88 -17.66 -3.81
CA GLY A 107 -0.02 -18.67 -3.19
C GLY A 107 1.28 -18.12 -2.60
N MET A 108 2.03 -18.97 -1.89
CA MET A 108 3.28 -18.55 -1.21
C MET A 108 4.42 -18.21 -2.18
N GLU A 109 4.29 -18.58 -3.45
CA GLU A 109 5.26 -18.26 -4.51
C GLU A 109 4.87 -17.01 -5.31
N GLY A 110 3.74 -16.36 -4.99
CA GLY A 110 3.29 -15.14 -5.67
C GLY A 110 2.92 -15.32 -7.15
N ASN A 111 2.77 -16.55 -7.64
CA ASN A 111 2.74 -16.86 -9.07
C ASN A 111 1.39 -17.37 -9.60
N ARG A 112 0.34 -17.41 -8.76
CA ARG A 112 -0.99 -17.81 -9.20
C ARG A 112 -1.84 -16.59 -9.56
N ASP A 113 -2.60 -16.70 -10.63
CA ASP A 113 -3.53 -15.65 -11.02
C ASP A 113 -4.69 -15.54 -10.04
N CYS A 114 -4.87 -14.36 -9.46
CA CYS A 114 -5.98 -14.08 -8.57
C CYS A 114 -6.28 -12.58 -8.52
N GLU A 115 -7.35 -12.17 -9.20
CA GLU A 115 -7.68 -10.74 -9.30
C GLU A 115 -8.26 -10.16 -8.00
N ARG A 116 -9.03 -10.97 -7.27
CA ARG A 116 -9.78 -10.54 -6.07
C ARG A 116 -8.98 -10.60 -4.77
N CYS A 117 -7.74 -11.10 -4.80
CA CYS A 117 -6.84 -11.08 -3.64
C CYS A 117 -5.80 -9.97 -3.73
N CYS A 118 -5.97 -9.00 -4.63
CA CYS A 118 -5.07 -7.87 -4.76
C CYS A 118 -5.78 -6.56 -4.39
N GLY A 119 -5.05 -5.70 -3.70
CA GLY A 119 -5.44 -4.33 -3.40
C GLY A 119 -4.52 -3.34 -4.10
N LYS A 120 -5.05 -2.15 -4.42
CA LYS A 120 -4.22 -1.01 -4.82
C LYS A 120 -3.75 -0.26 -3.57
N CYS A 121 -2.50 0.15 -3.58
CA CYS A 121 -1.90 0.94 -2.52
C CYS A 121 -2.34 2.41 -2.63
N ASN A 122 -3.38 2.77 -1.88
CA ASN A 122 -4.03 4.08 -1.99
C ASN A 122 -4.61 4.57 -0.65
N GLY A 123 -4.00 4.17 0.48
CA GLY A 123 -4.52 4.55 1.80
C GLY A 123 -5.62 3.63 2.34
N MET A 124 -6.17 2.71 1.53
CA MET A 124 -7.27 1.84 1.95
C MET A 124 -6.78 0.61 2.71
N SER A 125 -7.71 0.03 3.46
CA SER A 125 -7.51 -1.28 4.08
C SER A 125 -8.33 -2.37 3.38
N TYR A 126 -7.76 -3.57 3.30
CA TYR A 126 -8.35 -4.73 2.65
C TYR A 126 -8.56 -5.85 3.66
N MET A 127 -9.65 -6.60 3.49
CA MET A 127 -9.96 -7.78 4.31
C MET A 127 -9.85 -9.03 3.44
N PHE A 128 -9.21 -10.07 3.97
CA PHE A 128 -9.02 -11.34 3.27
C PHE A 128 -9.33 -12.53 4.19
N ASP A 129 -10.41 -13.23 3.84
CA ASP A 129 -10.93 -14.38 4.58
C ASP A 129 -10.34 -15.68 4.02
N LEU A 130 -9.52 -16.36 4.82
CA LEU A 130 -8.93 -17.66 4.48
C LEU A 130 -9.93 -18.77 4.85
N ARG A 131 -10.88 -19.04 3.96
CA ARG A 131 -11.91 -20.09 4.15
C ARG A 131 -11.44 -21.43 3.59
N CYS A 132 -11.70 -22.54 4.26
CA CYS A 132 -11.48 -23.86 3.68
C CYS A 132 -12.28 -23.98 2.36
N LYS A 133 -11.60 -24.31 1.26
CA LYS A 133 -12.23 -24.62 -0.03
C LYS A 133 -12.42 -26.12 -0.18
#